data_AF-A0A3Q2ZYP1-F1
#
_entry.id   AF-A0A3Q2ZYP1-F1
#
_cell.length_a   1.000
_cell.length_b   1.000
_cell.length_c   1.000
_cell.angle_alpha   90.00
_cell.angle_beta   90.00
_cell.angle_gamma   90.00
#
_symmetry.space_group_name_H-M   'P 1'
#
loop_
_entity.id
_entity.type
_entity.pdbx_description
1 polymer ?
#
loop_
_entity_poly.entity_id
_entity_poly.type
_entity_poly.pdbx_seq_one_letter_code
_entity_poly.pdbx_strand_id
1 'polypeptide(L)'
;MFKNVLSRLATESVRVHRHVKHTEFLKSFSAARVSVRSFTEAEDEAQPPFDSSLLDFIVCPLSKKPLRYDSKTNELINEELGIAYPIVDGIPNMIPQDARLLKKDGDASDTPAE
;
A
#
# COMPACT_ATOMS: atom_id res chain seq x y z
N MET A 1 7.70 67.46 29.52
CA MET A 1 8.03 66.23 30.26
C MET A 1 7.57 65.07 29.37
N PHE A 2 8.29 64.05 28.92
CA PHE A 2 9.48 63.33 29.39
C PHE A 2 10.41 63.04 28.19
N LYS A 3 11.70 63.13 28.47
CA LYS A 3 12.81 62.79 27.58
C LYS A 3 13.07 61.29 27.68
N ASN A 4 13.28 60.65 26.53
CA ASN A 4 14.06 59.41 26.30
C ASN A 4 13.57 58.17 27.09
N VAL A 5 13.57 56.95 26.58
CA VAL A 5 14.67 56.03 26.27
C VAL A 5 13.91 54.77 25.77
N LEU A 6 14.13 54.21 24.59
CA LEU A 6 15.04 53.09 24.32
C LEU A 6 14.85 52.80 22.82
N SER A 7 15.77 53.17 21.93
CA SER A 7 16.92 52.36 21.50
C SER A 7 16.51 51.01 20.90
N ARG A 8 16.52 50.93 19.57
CA ARG A 8 17.55 50.23 18.77
C ARG A 8 17.40 48.72 18.74
N LEU A 9 16.87 48.20 17.62
CA LEU A 9 17.44 47.01 16.96
C LEU A 9 17.32 47.24 15.45
N ALA A 10 18.31 47.97 14.91
CA ALA A 10 18.53 48.09 13.49
C ALA A 10 19.13 46.77 12.98
N THR A 11 18.57 46.32 11.87
CA THR A 11 19.08 45.33 10.94
C THR A 11 20.58 45.51 10.67
N GLU A 12 21.37 44.46 10.79
CA GLU A 12 22.60 44.36 10.00
C GLU A 12 23.03 42.89 9.80
N SER A 13 22.99 42.51 8.53
CA SER A 13 23.31 41.21 7.98
C SER A 13 24.83 41.03 7.96
N VAL A 14 25.37 40.24 8.87
CA VAL A 14 26.81 39.94 8.87
C VAL A 14 27.11 38.86 7.83
N ARG A 15 27.60 39.31 6.66
CA ARG A 15 28.16 38.46 5.60
C ARG A 15 29.62 38.13 5.94
N VAL A 16 29.87 36.99 6.58
CA VAL A 16 31.24 36.50 6.80
C VAL A 16 31.72 35.73 5.56
N HIS A 17 32.57 36.38 4.76
CA HIS A 17 33.44 35.68 3.81
C HIS A 17 34.50 34.90 4.60
N ARG A 18 34.37 33.57 4.70
CA ARG A 18 35.50 32.72 5.07
C ARG A 18 36.13 32.13 3.82
N HIS A 19 37.28 32.72 3.49
CA HIS A 19 38.28 32.20 2.57
C HIS A 19 38.70 30.79 3.03
N VAL A 20 38.46 29.76 2.21
CA VAL A 20 39.02 28.43 2.43
C VAL A 20 40.24 28.31 1.52
N LYS A 21 41.43 28.14 2.12
CA LYS A 21 42.65 27.81 1.38
C LYS A 21 42.50 26.40 0.82
N HIS A 22 42.34 26.28 -0.48
CA HIS A 22 42.30 25.01 -1.18
C HIS A 22 43.74 24.48 -1.29
N THR A 23 44.12 23.55 -0.43
CA THR A 23 45.37 22.80 -0.56
C THR A 23 45.06 21.32 -0.49
N GLU A 24 44.88 20.73 -1.66
CA GLU A 24 45.27 19.37 -2.07
C GLU A 24 45.57 18.40 -0.90
N PHE A 25 44.54 17.85 -0.28
CA PHE A 25 44.66 16.65 0.53
C PHE A 25 44.03 15.47 -0.22
N LEU A 26 44.67 15.11 -1.34
CA LEU A 26 44.48 13.81 -1.97
C LEU A 26 45.01 12.74 -1.01
N LYS A 27 44.16 12.27 -0.11
CA LYS A 27 44.38 11.00 0.60
C LYS A 27 43.06 10.44 1.09
N SER A 28 42.55 9.52 0.28
CA SER A 28 41.81 8.34 0.73
C SER A 28 40.59 8.60 1.61
N PHE A 29 39.56 9.27 1.05
CA PHE A 29 38.20 8.90 1.41
C PHE A 29 37.78 7.77 0.46
N SER A 30 37.93 6.54 0.96
CA SER A 30 37.28 5.37 0.37
C SER A 30 35.81 5.73 0.12
N ALA A 31 35.37 5.54 -1.12
CA ALA A 31 34.01 5.77 -1.55
C ALA A 31 33.03 4.95 -0.70
N ALA A 32 32.52 5.52 0.39
CA ALA A 32 31.20 5.18 0.87
C ALA A 32 30.21 5.79 -0.13
N ARG A 33 30.13 5.16 -1.32
CA ARG A 33 28.96 5.29 -2.18
C ARG A 33 27.80 4.82 -1.32
N VAL A 34 27.06 5.78 -0.76
CA VAL A 34 25.72 5.54 -0.24
C VAL A 34 24.96 4.96 -1.42
N SER A 35 24.78 3.64 -1.41
CA SER A 35 23.99 2.94 -2.40
C SER A 35 22.55 3.34 -2.15
N VAL A 36 22.11 4.38 -2.84
CA VAL A 36 20.70 4.71 -2.97
C VAL A 36 20.08 3.48 -3.58
N ARG A 37 19.28 2.73 -2.80
CA ARG A 37 18.48 1.63 -3.32
C ARG A 37 17.54 2.23 -4.35
N SER A 38 17.88 2.03 -5.62
CA SER A 38 17.08 2.42 -6.77
C SER A 38 15.71 1.75 -6.65
N PHE A 39 14.64 2.54 -6.66
CA PHE A 39 13.23 2.10 -6.72
C PHE A 39 12.85 1.55 -8.12
N THR A 40 13.82 1.12 -8.91
CA THR A 40 13.54 0.48 -10.20
C THR A 40 13.13 -0.95 -9.92
N GLU A 41 11.83 -1.12 -9.75
CA GLU A 41 11.06 -2.36 -9.85
C GLU A 41 11.63 -3.18 -11.03
N ALA A 42 12.37 -4.24 -10.71
CA ALA A 42 12.65 -5.26 -11.68
C ALA A 42 11.39 -6.14 -11.68
N GLU A 43 10.50 -5.92 -12.65
CA GLU A 43 9.33 -6.76 -12.85
C GLU A 43 9.81 -8.13 -13.33
N ASP A 44 9.99 -9.04 -12.38
CA ASP A 44 9.94 -10.48 -12.63
C ASP A 44 8.45 -10.81 -12.74
N GLU A 45 7.96 -10.83 -13.99
CA GLU A 45 6.56 -10.99 -14.44
C GLU A 45 5.95 -12.37 -14.09
N ALA A 46 6.06 -12.79 -12.83
CA ALA A 46 5.46 -14.01 -12.32
C ALA A 46 4.65 -13.64 -11.07
N GLN A 47 3.44 -13.13 -11.29
CA GLN A 47 2.48 -12.86 -10.22
C GLN A 47 2.31 -14.12 -9.35
N PRO A 48 2.57 -14.04 -8.04
CA PRO A 48 2.54 -15.22 -7.18
C PRO A 48 1.11 -15.79 -7.13
N PRO A 49 0.93 -17.10 -7.35
CA PRO A 49 -0.37 -17.73 -7.19
C PRO A 49 -0.84 -17.64 -5.73
N PHE A 50 -2.16 -17.51 -5.53
CA PHE A 50 -2.73 -17.50 -4.19
C PHE A 50 -2.49 -18.83 -3.47
N ASP A 51 -1.97 -18.77 -2.25
CA ASP A 51 -1.72 -19.95 -1.42
C ASP A 51 -2.98 -20.33 -0.63
N SER A 52 -3.53 -21.52 -0.94
CA SER A 52 -4.69 -22.07 -0.25
C SER A 52 -4.48 -22.31 1.25
N SER A 53 -3.23 -22.42 1.71
CA SER A 53 -2.90 -22.58 3.13
C SER A 53 -3.31 -21.35 3.96
N LEU A 54 -3.50 -20.20 3.32
CA LEU A 54 -3.96 -18.96 3.96
C LEU A 54 -5.44 -19.00 4.35
N LEU A 55 -6.23 -19.92 3.77
CA LEU A 55 -7.68 -20.00 4.04
C LEU A 55 -7.99 -20.26 5.52
N ASP A 56 -7.09 -20.90 6.25
CA ASP A 56 -7.24 -21.17 7.69
C ASP A 56 -7.26 -19.88 8.53
N PHE A 57 -6.71 -18.79 8.00
CA PHE A 57 -6.61 -17.50 8.69
C PHE A 57 -7.55 -16.43 8.13
N ILE A 58 -8.16 -16.67 6.97
CA ILE A 58 -8.97 -15.68 6.25
C ILE A 58 -10.46 -15.98 6.40
N VAL A 59 -11.24 -14.95 6.72
CA VAL A 59 -12.69 -15.02 6.85
C VAL A 59 -13.38 -13.92 6.05
N CYS A 60 -14.64 -14.15 5.69
CA CYS A 60 -15.49 -13.16 5.02
C CYS A 60 -15.59 -11.87 5.86
N PRO A 61 -15.41 -10.66 5.28
CA PRO A 61 -15.47 -9.40 6.02
C PRO A 61 -16.88 -9.12 6.54
N LEU A 62 -17.91 -9.65 5.88
CA LEU A 62 -19.32 -9.47 6.22
C LEU A 62 -19.82 -10.52 7.23
N SER A 63 -19.74 -11.81 6.88
CA SER A 63 -20.32 -12.89 7.69
C SER A 63 -19.38 -13.46 8.74
N LYS A 64 -18.07 -13.14 8.68
CA LYS A 64 -17.02 -13.70 9.55
C LYS A 64 -16.88 -15.23 9.46
N LYS A 65 -17.40 -15.82 8.38
CA LYS A 65 -17.32 -17.26 8.09
C LYS A 65 -16.10 -17.58 7.23
N PRO A 66 -15.62 -18.85 7.25
CA PRO A 66 -14.59 -19.30 6.34
C PRO A 66 -15.01 -19.11 4.87
N LEU A 67 -14.03 -18.95 4.00
CA LEU A 67 -14.21 -18.81 2.56
C LEU A 67 -13.70 -20.05 1.82
N ARG A 68 -14.28 -20.33 0.66
CA ARG A 68 -13.81 -21.39 -0.25
C ARG A 68 -13.04 -20.76 -1.40
N TYR A 69 -11.80 -21.18 -1.62
CA TYR A 69 -11.06 -20.78 -2.81
C TYR A 69 -11.53 -21.54 -4.05
N ASP A 70 -11.70 -20.83 -5.15
CA ASP A 70 -11.91 -21.40 -6.48
C ASP A 70 -10.71 -21.07 -7.37
N SER A 71 -9.91 -22.10 -7.68
CA SER A 71 -8.72 -21.96 -8.53
C SER A 71 -9.05 -21.72 -10.00
N LYS A 72 -10.29 -21.98 -10.45
CA LYS A 72 -10.69 -21.75 -11.84
C LYS A 72 -10.95 -20.28 -12.13
N THR A 73 -11.58 -19.60 -11.18
CA THR A 73 -11.92 -18.17 -11.31
C THR A 73 -10.98 -17.27 -10.52
N ASN A 74 -10.10 -17.84 -9.70
CA ASN A 74 -9.22 -17.13 -8.77
C ASN A 74 -10.02 -16.22 -7.83
N GLU A 75 -11.05 -16.78 -7.20
CA GLU A 75 -11.97 -16.06 -6.32
C GLU A 75 -12.11 -16.77 -4.96
N LEU A 76 -12.42 -15.99 -3.91
CA LEU A 76 -12.81 -16.49 -2.60
C LEU A 76 -14.33 -16.40 -2.45
N ILE A 77 -14.97 -17.56 -2.36
CA ILE A 77 -16.41 -17.71 -2.38
C ILE A 77 -16.95 -17.82 -0.95
N ASN A 78 -17.99 -17.03 -0.67
CA ASN A 78 -18.86 -17.20 0.48
C ASN A 78 -20.18 -17.84 0.03
N GLU A 79 -20.41 -19.08 0.44
CA GLU A 79 -21.61 -19.85 0.04
C GLU A 79 -22.89 -19.40 0.75
N GLU A 80 -22.78 -18.85 1.97
CA GLU A 80 -23.94 -18.38 2.74
C GLU A 80 -24.55 -17.13 2.12
N LEU A 81 -23.71 -16.16 1.73
CA LEU A 81 -24.13 -14.91 1.12
C LEU A 81 -24.24 -14.99 -0.42
N GLY A 82 -23.71 -16.05 -1.02
CA GLY A 82 -23.66 -16.19 -2.48
C GLY A 82 -22.82 -15.09 -3.13
N ILE A 83 -21.67 -14.75 -2.55
CA ILE A 83 -20.76 -13.73 -3.08
C ILE A 83 -19.35 -14.29 -3.28
N ALA A 84 -18.59 -13.69 -4.19
CA ALA A 84 -17.23 -14.04 -4.51
C ALA A 84 -16.32 -12.80 -4.49
N TYR A 85 -15.20 -12.89 -3.77
CA TYR A 85 -14.17 -11.85 -3.74
C TYR A 85 -13.06 -12.20 -4.73
N PRO A 86 -12.71 -11.33 -5.70
CA PRO A 86 -11.66 -11.62 -6.67
C PRO A 86 -10.27 -11.54 -6.04
N ILE A 87 -9.35 -12.35 -6.54
CA ILE A 87 -7.92 -12.26 -6.19
C ILE A 87 -7.17 -11.61 -7.36
N VAL A 88 -6.49 -10.50 -7.08
CA VAL A 88 -5.73 -9.70 -8.06
C VAL A 88 -4.27 -9.68 -7.59
N ASP A 89 -3.33 -10.07 -8.45
CA ASP A 89 -1.89 -10.11 -8.12
C ASP A 89 -1.56 -10.96 -6.87
N GLY A 90 -2.31 -12.06 -6.69
CA GLY A 90 -2.20 -12.93 -5.51
C GLY A 90 -2.79 -12.34 -4.22
N ILE A 91 -3.34 -11.12 -4.27
CA ILE A 91 -3.92 -10.41 -3.13
C ILE A 91 -5.46 -10.47 -3.20
N PRO A 92 -6.13 -11.01 -2.17
CA PRO A 92 -7.60 -11.00 -2.11
C PRO A 92 -8.17 -9.57 -2.00
N ASN A 93 -9.01 -9.16 -2.95
CA ASN A 93 -9.78 -7.93 -2.84
C ASN A 93 -11.03 -8.16 -1.98
N MET A 94 -10.90 -7.87 -0.68
CA MET A 94 -11.94 -8.10 0.34
C MET A 94 -12.84 -6.87 0.56
N ILE A 95 -13.03 -6.03 -0.46
CA ILE A 95 -13.92 -4.87 -0.42
C ILE A 95 -15.37 -5.35 -0.66
N PRO A 96 -16.32 -5.13 0.26
CA PRO A 96 -17.70 -5.61 0.11
C PRO A 96 -18.41 -5.15 -1.16
N GLN A 97 -18.08 -3.95 -1.66
CA GLN A 97 -18.66 -3.36 -2.86
C GLN A 97 -18.14 -4.01 -4.15
N ASP A 98 -16.93 -4.57 -4.12
CA ASP A 98 -16.31 -5.23 -5.27
C ASP A 98 -16.65 -6.74 -5.32
N ALA A 99 -17.34 -7.24 -4.29
CA ALA A 99 -17.76 -8.63 -4.24
C ALA A 99 -18.77 -8.93 -5.36
N ARG A 100 -18.48 -9.96 -6.14
CA ARG A 100 -19.33 -10.42 -7.23
C ARG A 100 -20.45 -11.31 -6.69
N LEU A 101 -21.68 -11.06 -7.11
CA LEU A 101 -22.82 -11.93 -6.79
C LEU A 101 -22.74 -13.24 -7.60
N LEU A 102 -22.86 -14.37 -6.91
CA LEU A 102 -23.06 -15.67 -7.51
C LEU A 102 -24.56 -15.84 -7.76
N LYS A 103 -24.95 -15.97 -9.04
CA LYS A 103 -26.32 -16.37 -9.39
C LYS A 103 -26.58 -17.74 -8.78
N LYS A 104 -27.49 -17.82 -7.81
CA LYS A 104 -28.02 -19.09 -7.34
C LYS A 104 -29.11 -19.49 -8.32
N ASP A 105 -28.85 -20.45 -9.19
CA ASP A 105 -29.81 -20.91 -10.23
C ASP A 105 -31.01 -21.69 -9.64
N GLY A 106 -31.56 -21.27 -8.50
CA GLY A 106 -32.44 -22.08 -7.66
C GLY A 106 -33.60 -21.36 -7.00
N ASP A 107 -34.11 -20.29 -7.60
CA ASP A 107 -35.37 -19.64 -7.21
C ASP A 107 -36.44 -19.65 -8.32
N ALA A 108 -36.29 -20.54 -9.32
CA ALA A 108 -37.29 -20.80 -10.35
C ALA A 108 -38.22 -22.00 -10.03
N SER A 109 -38.50 -22.29 -8.75
CA SER A 109 -39.39 -23.39 -8.38
C SER A 109 -40.46 -23.07 -7.34
N ASP A 110 -40.82 -21.80 -7.15
CA ASP A 110 -42.08 -21.42 -6.50
C ASP A 110 -42.92 -20.60 -7.47
N THR A 111 -43.54 -21.28 -8.43
CA THR A 111 -44.76 -20.80 -9.09
C THR A 111 -45.95 -21.50 -8.43
N PRO A 112 -46.64 -20.90 -7.45
CA PRO A 112 -48.00 -21.28 -7.13
C PRO A 112 -48.90 -20.59 -8.17
N ALA A 113 -49.16 -21.29 -9.27
CA ALA A 113 -50.23 -20.96 -10.20
C ALA A 113 -50.91 -22.26 -10.61
N GLU A 114 -51.73 -22.82 -9.72
CA GLU A 114 -53.20 -22.94 -9.85
C GLU A 114 -53.79 -23.57 -8.59
#